data_AF-A0A849FV12-F1
#
_entry.id   AF-A0A849FV12-F1
#
_cell.length_a   1.000
_cell.length_b   1.000
_cell.length_c   1.000
_cell.angle_alpha   90.00
_cell.angle_beta   90.00
_cell.angle_gamma   90.00
#
_symmetry.space_group_name_H-M   'P 1'
#
loop_
_entity.id
_entity.type
_entity.pdbx_description
1 polymer ?
#
loop_
_entity_poly.entity_id
_entity_poly.type
_entity_poly.pdbx_seq_one_letter_code
_entity_poly.pdbx_strand_id
1 'polypeptide(L)'
;MKRRPALIILLLILAIGSLFFARHALNFGIRPTPTELDRAAEMWAHERLITLKTAPASEPDPFETDGCSGGMSVIWRDMSASLPVLQSQIGQTPPWEKCCIAHDRAYHLAGDARDPEASFTARSTADWALRQCIVETGARIAAETPGDPNLPTLGITQAYILIGDMIYSAVRIGGGPCSGLPWRWGFGYPNCLPGTRQN
;
A
#
# COMPACT_ATOMS: atom_id res chain seq x y z
N MET A 1 -3.62 -46.68 -13.81
CA MET A 1 -3.76 -45.22 -14.07
C MET A 1 -3.19 -44.43 -12.89
N LYS A 2 -1.97 -43.92 -12.98
CA LYS A 2 -1.40 -43.00 -11.97
C LYS A 2 -1.92 -41.59 -12.26
N ARG A 3 -2.84 -41.09 -11.42
CA ARG A 3 -3.27 -39.68 -11.47
C ARG A 3 -2.04 -38.79 -11.29
N ARG A 4 -1.82 -37.83 -12.19
CA ARG A 4 -0.66 -36.92 -12.17
C ARG A 4 -1.00 -35.70 -11.28
N PRO A 5 -0.56 -35.66 -10.00
CA PRO A 5 -0.91 -34.58 -9.08
C PRO A 5 -0.45 -33.19 -9.58
N ALA A 6 0.63 -33.15 -10.37
CA ALA A 6 1.16 -31.92 -10.96
C ALA A 6 0.17 -31.20 -11.90
N LEU A 7 -0.67 -31.95 -12.63
CA LEU A 7 -1.65 -31.34 -13.55
C LEU A 7 -2.80 -30.67 -12.77
N ILE A 8 -3.19 -31.26 -11.64
CA ILE A 8 -4.24 -30.71 -10.77
C ILE A 8 -3.73 -29.43 -10.09
N ILE A 9 -2.48 -29.42 -9.61
CA ILE A 9 -1.86 -28.25 -8.99
C ILE A 9 -1.73 -27.11 -10.01
N LEU A 10 -1.29 -27.40 -11.25
CA LEU A 10 -1.19 -26.39 -12.30
C LEU A 10 -2.56 -25.81 -12.69
N LEU A 11 -3.58 -26.66 -12.80
CA LEU A 11 -4.95 -26.21 -13.09
C LEU A 11 -5.53 -25.39 -11.94
N LEU A 12 -5.20 -25.70 -10.68
CA LEU A 12 -5.59 -24.89 -9.53
C LEU A 12 -4.89 -23.52 -9.51
N ILE A 13 -3.59 -23.46 -9.80
CA ILE A 13 -2.84 -22.19 -9.90
C ILE A 13 -3.42 -21.33 -11.03
N LEU A 14 -3.69 -21.92 -12.19
CA LEU A 14 -4.30 -21.22 -13.32
C LEU A 14 -5.73 -20.76 -13.00
N ALA A 15 -6.54 -21.58 -12.33
CA ALA A 15 -7.90 -21.21 -11.92
C ALA A 15 -7.91 -20.09 -10.87
N ILE A 16 -7.01 -20.15 -9.88
CA ILE A 16 -6.84 -19.10 -8.87
C ILE A 16 -6.37 -17.80 -9.52
N GLY A 17 -5.39 -17.86 -10.44
CA GLY A 17 -4.95 -16.70 -11.22
C GLY A 17 -6.06 -16.11 -12.09
N SER A 18 -6.88 -16.95 -12.73
CA SER A 18 -8.02 -16.53 -13.56
C SER A 18 -9.12 -15.87 -12.74
N LEU A 19 -9.41 -16.39 -11.55
CA LEU A 19 -10.37 -15.82 -10.61
C LEU A 19 -9.87 -14.47 -10.04
N PHE A 20 -8.55 -14.35 -9.82
CA PHE A 20 -7.91 -13.09 -9.43
C PHE A 20 -8.04 -12.03 -10.54
N PHE A 21 -7.77 -12.41 -11.79
CA PHE A 21 -7.91 -11.53 -12.96
C PHE A 21 -9.37 -11.11 -13.25
N ALA A 22 -10.32 -12.04 -13.20
CA ALA A 22 -11.73 -11.74 -13.48
C ALA A 22 -12.36 -10.81 -12.43
N ARG A 23 -11.95 -10.93 -11.17
CA ARG A 23 -12.42 -10.05 -10.07
C ARG A 23 -11.89 -8.62 -10.18
N HIS A 24 -10.72 -8.43 -10.81
CA HIS A 24 -10.15 -7.11 -11.06
C HIS A 24 -10.83 -6.36 -12.21
N ALA A 25 -11.29 -7.04 -13.26
CA ALA A 25 -11.93 -6.38 -14.40
C ALA A 25 -13.29 -5.73 -14.08
N LEU A 26 -14.04 -6.26 -13.11
CA LEU A 26 -15.41 -5.82 -12.80
C LEU A 26 -15.53 -4.76 -11.69
N ASN A 27 -14.47 -4.48 -10.93
CA ASN A 27 -14.49 -3.57 -9.77
C ASN A 27 -13.62 -2.33 -9.96
N PHE A 28 -13.33 -1.98 -11.21
CA PHE A 28 -12.46 -0.85 -11.55
C PHE A 28 -12.97 0.45 -10.92
N GLY A 29 -12.17 1.04 -10.02
CA GLY A 29 -12.45 2.32 -9.38
C GLY A 29 -13.38 2.27 -8.16
N ILE A 30 -13.92 1.11 -7.78
CA ILE A 30 -14.73 0.99 -6.57
C ILE A 30 -13.81 0.75 -5.37
N ARG A 31 -13.88 1.64 -4.37
CA ARG A 31 -13.19 1.44 -3.10
C ARG A 31 -13.68 0.11 -2.49
N PRO A 32 -12.79 -0.87 -2.23
CA PRO A 32 -13.17 -2.03 -1.45
C PRO A 32 -13.63 -1.53 -0.09
N THR A 33 -14.89 -1.78 0.24
CA THR A 33 -15.34 -1.59 1.62
C THR A 33 -14.60 -2.61 2.47
N PRO A 34 -13.84 -2.20 3.50
CA PRO A 34 -13.26 -3.15 4.44
C PRO A 34 -14.36 -4.04 5.00
N THR A 35 -14.11 -5.34 5.10
CA THR A 35 -15.10 -6.26 5.63
C THR A 35 -15.22 -6.11 7.15
N GLU A 36 -16.34 -6.55 7.72
CA GLU A 36 -16.48 -6.62 9.19
C GLU A 36 -15.44 -7.58 9.81
N LEU A 37 -14.93 -8.55 9.05
CA LEU A 37 -13.83 -9.41 9.49
C LEU A 37 -12.51 -8.62 9.57
N ASP A 38 -12.20 -7.81 8.57
CA ASP A 38 -11.00 -6.94 8.58
C ASP A 38 -11.07 -5.96 9.76
N ARG A 39 -12.26 -5.38 9.98
CA ARG A 39 -12.52 -4.49 11.13
C ARG A 39 -12.27 -5.21 12.45
N ALA A 40 -12.90 -6.37 12.65
CA ALA A 40 -12.77 -7.12 13.89
C ALA A 40 -11.31 -7.57 14.15
N ALA A 41 -10.56 -7.90 13.11
CA ALA A 41 -9.16 -8.32 13.22
C ALA A 41 -8.21 -7.17 13.62
N GLU A 42 -8.49 -5.93 13.17
CA GLU A 42 -7.63 -4.77 13.43
C GLU A 42 -8.06 -3.96 14.67
N MET A 43 -9.30 -4.09 15.15
CA MET A 43 -9.89 -3.17 16.13
C MET A 43 -9.09 -3.08 17.44
N TRP A 44 -8.65 -4.22 17.97
CA TRP A 44 -7.85 -4.26 19.21
C TRP A 44 -6.59 -3.37 19.13
N ALA A 45 -5.97 -3.27 17.95
CA ALA A 45 -4.76 -2.49 17.74
C ALA A 45 -5.09 -1.00 17.57
N HIS A 46 -6.23 -0.67 16.97
CA HIS A 46 -6.74 0.70 16.94
C HIS A 46 -7.12 1.21 18.33
N GLU A 47 -7.80 0.40 19.15
CA GLU A 47 -8.11 0.72 20.56
C GLU A 47 -6.84 1.04 21.35
N ARG A 48 -5.80 0.22 21.19
CA ARG A 48 -4.54 0.39 21.90
C ARG A 48 -3.74 1.60 21.42
N LEU A 49 -3.72 1.86 20.11
CA LEU A 49 -3.11 3.06 19.54
C LEU A 49 -3.81 4.33 20.02
N ILE A 50 -5.14 4.36 20.05
CA ILE A 50 -5.90 5.53 20.49
C ILE A 50 -5.72 5.78 21.98
N THR A 51 -5.72 4.73 22.81
CA THR A 51 -5.41 4.83 24.24
C THR A 51 -4.03 5.48 24.45
N LEU A 52 -3.05 5.07 23.66
CA LEU A 52 -1.69 5.63 23.71
C LEU A 52 -1.68 7.10 23.25
N LYS A 53 -2.23 7.40 22.08
CA LYS A 53 -2.28 8.74 21.49
C LYS A 53 -3.01 9.76 22.37
N THR A 54 -4.02 9.33 23.12
CA THR A 54 -4.81 10.22 23.98
C THR A 54 -4.23 10.38 25.39
N ALA A 55 -3.12 9.71 25.70
CA ALA A 55 -2.43 9.91 26.97
C ALA A 55 -1.83 11.34 27.05
N PRO A 56 -1.86 12.00 28.22
CA PRO A 56 -1.46 13.42 28.35
C PRO A 56 -0.04 13.78 27.91
N ALA A 57 0.87 12.80 27.78
CA ALA A 57 2.25 12.99 27.37
C ALA A 57 2.55 12.41 25.98
N SER A 58 1.53 11.97 25.23
CA SER A 58 1.71 11.38 23.91
C SER A 58 1.61 12.44 22.83
N GLU A 59 2.76 12.88 22.35
CA GLU A 59 2.89 13.67 21.13
C GLU A 59 3.56 12.82 20.05
N PRO A 60 3.24 13.03 18.76
CA PRO A 60 3.98 12.39 17.70
C PRO A 60 5.40 12.93 17.63
N ASP A 61 6.37 12.06 17.41
CA ASP A 61 7.73 12.42 17.01
C ASP A 61 7.72 13.30 15.74
N PRO A 62 8.80 14.02 15.42
CA PRO A 62 8.90 14.73 14.14
C PRO A 62 8.64 13.79 12.94
N PHE A 63 7.98 14.32 11.92
CA PHE A 63 7.67 13.54 10.71
C PHE A 63 8.94 13.19 9.92
N GLU A 64 9.13 11.89 9.68
CA GLU A 64 10.16 11.34 8.80
C GLU A 64 9.52 10.44 7.72
N THR A 65 10.11 10.42 6.53
CA THR A 65 9.67 9.59 5.39
C THR A 65 10.89 9.15 4.57
N ASP A 66 10.87 7.92 4.08
CA ASP A 66 11.86 7.37 3.15
C ASP A 66 11.35 7.42 1.68
N GLY A 67 10.23 8.09 1.42
CA GLY A 67 9.53 8.10 0.15
C GLY A 67 8.48 7.00 0.11
N CYS A 68 8.68 5.96 -0.70
CA CYS A 68 7.85 4.76 -0.63
C CYS A 68 8.46 3.76 0.36
N SER A 69 7.80 3.67 1.52
CA SER A 69 8.08 2.80 2.68
C SER A 69 8.67 1.43 2.33
N GLY A 70 9.58 0.95 3.19
CA GLY A 70 10.16 -0.40 3.09
C GLY A 70 11.36 -0.50 2.15
N GLY A 71 12.02 0.64 1.87
CA GLY A 71 13.18 0.69 0.97
C GLY A 71 12.81 0.61 -0.52
N MET A 72 11.54 0.71 -0.89
CA MET A 72 11.13 0.69 -2.31
C MET A 72 11.71 1.87 -3.10
N SER A 73 11.78 3.07 -2.51
CA SER A 73 12.46 4.21 -3.14
C SER A 73 13.99 4.01 -3.26
N VAL A 74 14.60 3.19 -2.41
CA VAL A 74 16.03 2.83 -2.51
C VAL A 74 16.24 1.80 -3.61
N ILE A 75 15.47 0.70 -3.59
CA ILE A 75 15.50 -0.36 -4.60
C ILE A 75 15.21 0.22 -6.00
N TRP A 76 14.22 1.12 -6.11
CA TRP A 76 13.91 1.78 -7.38
C TRP A 76 15.09 2.59 -7.93
N ARG A 77 15.77 3.34 -7.05
CA ARG A 77 16.92 4.16 -7.41
C ARG A 77 18.09 3.32 -7.87
N ASP A 78 18.36 2.23 -7.16
CA ASP A 78 19.42 1.27 -7.50
C ASP A 78 19.12 0.56 -8.82
N MET A 79 17.87 0.13 -9.04
CA MET A 79 17.44 -0.47 -10.30
C MET A 79 17.50 0.53 -11.46
N SER A 80 17.06 1.77 -11.24
CA SER A 80 17.11 2.83 -12.26
C SER A 80 18.55 3.17 -12.61
N ALA A 81 19.44 3.28 -11.63
CA ALA A 81 20.87 3.51 -11.87
C ALA A 81 21.53 2.37 -12.66
N SER A 82 21.04 1.13 -12.52
CA SER A 82 21.58 -0.05 -13.19
C SER A 82 20.96 -0.33 -14.56
N LEU A 83 19.81 0.27 -14.87
CA LEU A 83 19.07 0.10 -16.12
C LEU A 83 18.90 1.45 -16.82
N PRO A 84 19.79 1.81 -17.76
CA PRO A 84 19.76 3.12 -18.44
C PRO A 84 18.42 3.43 -19.11
N VAL A 85 17.70 2.39 -19.57
CA VAL A 85 16.35 2.52 -20.13
C VAL A 85 15.34 2.98 -19.07
N LEU A 86 15.39 2.43 -17.86
CA LEU A 86 14.50 2.83 -16.77
C LEU A 86 14.80 4.27 -16.31
N GLN A 87 16.07 4.62 -16.18
CA GLN A 87 16.49 5.97 -15.81
C GLN A 87 16.10 7.01 -16.85
N SER A 88 16.33 6.73 -18.14
CA SER A 88 16.03 7.65 -19.24
C SER A 88 14.54 7.80 -19.50
N GLN A 89 13.73 6.78 -19.23
CA GLN A 89 12.28 6.81 -19.49
C GLN A 89 11.42 7.17 -18.28
N ILE A 90 11.84 6.85 -17.06
CA ILE A 90 10.99 6.95 -15.85
C ILE A 90 11.64 7.78 -14.73
N GLY A 91 12.96 7.95 -14.74
CA GLY A 91 13.70 8.78 -13.77
C GLY A 91 14.23 8.02 -12.54
N GLN A 92 14.91 8.73 -11.64
CA GLN A 92 15.62 8.13 -10.48
C GLN A 92 14.73 7.83 -9.27
N THR A 93 13.52 8.36 -9.25
CA THR A 93 12.51 8.16 -8.19
C THR A 93 11.23 7.64 -8.81
N PRO A 94 10.45 6.80 -8.13
CA PRO A 94 9.18 6.33 -8.67
C PRO A 94 8.27 7.54 -8.92
N PRO A 95 7.59 7.64 -10.08
CA PRO A 95 6.74 8.79 -10.41
C PRO A 95 5.62 9.07 -9.39
N TRP A 96 5.30 8.08 -8.55
CA TRP A 96 4.30 8.17 -7.47
C TRP A 96 4.90 8.40 -6.08
N GLU A 97 6.17 8.78 -5.93
CA GLU A 97 6.80 9.02 -4.62
C GLU A 97 6.02 10.04 -3.77
N LYS A 98 5.48 11.08 -4.40
CA LYS A 98 4.62 12.07 -3.73
C LYS A 98 3.36 11.43 -3.12
N CYS A 99 2.82 10.38 -3.74
CA CYS A 99 1.69 9.63 -3.21
C CYS A 99 2.07 8.90 -1.91
N CYS A 100 3.26 8.30 -1.89
CA CYS A 100 3.77 7.61 -0.71
C CYS A 100 4.05 8.59 0.44
N ILE A 101 4.67 9.74 0.18
CA ILE A 101 4.90 10.77 1.21
C ILE A 101 3.58 11.26 1.83
N ALA A 102 2.53 11.44 1.01
CA ALA A 102 1.21 11.82 1.51
C ALA A 102 0.58 10.72 2.39
N HIS A 103 0.76 9.45 2.01
CA HIS A 103 0.32 8.29 2.77
C HIS A 103 1.08 8.16 4.11
N ASP A 104 2.40 8.33 4.09
CA ASP A 104 3.26 8.34 5.28
C ASP A 104 2.81 9.41 6.27
N ARG A 105 2.42 10.61 5.81
CA ARG A 105 1.90 11.66 6.71
C ARG A 105 0.61 11.23 7.42
N ALA A 106 -0.30 10.58 6.68
CA ALA A 106 -1.51 10.05 7.27
C ALA A 106 -1.19 8.94 8.29
N TYR A 107 -0.26 8.05 7.95
CA TYR A 107 0.20 6.98 8.82
C TYR A 107 0.88 7.51 10.08
N HIS A 108 1.75 8.48 9.96
CA HIS A 108 2.47 9.10 11.05
C HIS A 108 1.52 9.61 12.13
N LEU A 109 0.48 10.35 11.72
CA LEU A 109 -0.50 10.97 12.63
C LEU A 109 -1.68 10.05 12.99
N ALA A 110 -1.69 8.80 12.52
CA ALA A 110 -2.84 7.91 12.61
C ALA A 110 -4.14 8.57 12.11
N GLY A 111 -4.05 9.32 11.01
CA GLY A 111 -5.17 10.04 10.39
C GLY A 111 -5.82 11.10 11.28
N ASP A 112 -5.09 11.57 12.29
CA ASP A 112 -5.58 12.40 13.39
C ASP A 112 -6.83 11.87 14.12
N ALA A 113 -7.09 10.56 14.05
CA ALA A 113 -8.25 9.96 14.69
C ALA A 113 -8.20 10.06 16.22
N ARG A 114 -9.37 10.19 16.86
CA ARG A 114 -9.53 10.31 18.32
C ARG A 114 -10.26 9.14 18.95
N ASP A 115 -10.84 8.27 18.14
CA ASP A 115 -11.50 7.04 18.54
C ASP A 115 -11.09 5.88 17.61
N PRO A 116 -11.23 4.62 18.06
CA PRO A 116 -10.74 3.45 17.31
C PRO A 116 -11.38 3.30 15.93
N GLU A 117 -12.68 3.56 15.82
CA GLU A 117 -13.48 3.45 14.60
C GLU A 117 -13.08 4.50 13.56
N ALA A 118 -12.88 5.74 14.00
CA ALA A 118 -12.33 6.80 13.17
C ALA A 118 -10.90 6.44 12.72
N SER A 119 -10.11 5.82 13.58
CA SER A 119 -8.74 5.38 13.27
C SER A 119 -8.72 4.31 12.18
N PHE A 120 -9.57 3.29 12.30
CA PHE A 120 -9.73 2.24 11.28
C PHE A 120 -10.20 2.82 9.93
N THR A 121 -11.18 3.71 9.99
CA THR A 121 -11.75 4.37 8.81
C THR A 121 -10.72 5.27 8.13
N ALA A 122 -9.95 6.04 8.90
CA ALA A 122 -8.89 6.90 8.40
C ALA A 122 -7.76 6.11 7.75
N ARG A 123 -7.34 4.99 8.36
CA ARG A 123 -6.34 4.07 7.79
C ARG A 123 -6.77 3.55 6.43
N SER A 124 -7.97 2.97 6.38
CA SER A 124 -8.54 2.45 5.12
C SER A 124 -8.73 3.53 4.06
N THR A 125 -8.98 4.78 4.47
CA THR A 125 -9.10 5.92 3.55
C THR A 125 -7.74 6.36 3.01
N ALA A 126 -6.71 6.40 3.86
CA ALA A 126 -5.34 6.69 3.46
C ALA A 126 -4.82 5.64 2.46
N ASP A 127 -5.04 4.35 2.75
CA ASP A 127 -4.62 3.24 1.88
C ASP A 127 -5.26 3.33 0.49
N TRP A 128 -6.56 3.63 0.45
CA TRP A 128 -7.28 3.84 -0.80
C TRP A 128 -6.80 5.09 -1.55
N ALA A 129 -6.55 6.19 -0.84
CA ALA A 129 -6.04 7.43 -1.44
C ALA A 129 -4.67 7.23 -2.09
N LEU A 130 -3.78 6.44 -1.46
CA LEU A 130 -2.49 6.06 -2.04
C LEU A 130 -2.67 5.34 -3.38
N ARG A 131 -3.55 4.32 -3.42
CA ARG A 131 -3.89 3.60 -4.64
C ARG A 131 -4.37 4.53 -5.74
N GLN A 132 -5.32 5.42 -5.44
CA GLN A 132 -5.87 6.33 -6.44
C GLN A 132 -4.81 7.29 -6.97
N CYS A 133 -3.98 7.87 -6.11
CA CYS A 133 -2.90 8.76 -6.51
C CYS A 133 -1.90 8.07 -7.46
N ILE A 134 -1.58 6.79 -7.22
CA ILE A 134 -0.74 5.99 -8.13
C ILE A 134 -1.43 5.82 -9.50
N VAL A 135 -2.70 5.43 -9.51
CA VAL A 135 -3.47 5.25 -10.75
C VAL A 135 -3.55 6.55 -11.56
N GLU A 136 -3.85 7.66 -10.91
CA GLU A 136 -3.89 8.99 -11.53
C GLU A 136 -2.52 9.42 -12.08
N THR A 137 -1.43 9.04 -11.40
CA THR A 137 -0.08 9.26 -11.89
C THR A 137 0.15 8.52 -13.22
N GLY A 138 -0.28 7.26 -13.30
CA GLY A 138 -0.21 6.49 -14.54
C GLY A 138 -1.07 7.08 -15.67
N ALA A 139 -2.27 7.55 -15.35
CA ALA A 139 -3.16 8.18 -16.32
C ALA A 139 -2.56 9.47 -16.91
N ARG A 140 -1.92 10.31 -16.09
CA ARG A 140 -1.20 11.51 -16.56
C ARG A 140 -0.04 11.14 -17.49
N ILE A 141 0.79 10.20 -17.08
CA ILE A 141 1.92 9.73 -17.90
C ILE A 141 1.44 9.15 -19.22
N ALA A 142 0.37 8.35 -19.21
CA ALA A 142 -0.21 7.78 -20.43
C ALA A 142 -0.72 8.85 -21.40
N ALA A 143 -1.29 9.94 -20.89
CA ALA A 143 -1.76 11.06 -21.71
C ALA A 143 -0.61 11.88 -22.33
N GLU A 144 0.55 11.89 -21.68
CA GLU A 144 1.74 12.64 -22.10
C GLU A 144 2.72 11.80 -22.94
N THR A 145 2.56 10.48 -22.96
CA THR A 145 3.46 9.57 -23.69
C THR A 145 2.90 9.23 -25.07
N PRO A 146 3.57 9.60 -26.17
CA PRO A 146 3.19 9.13 -27.51
C PRO A 146 3.22 7.60 -27.54
N GLY A 147 2.17 6.98 -28.08
CA GLY A 147 2.10 5.53 -28.17
C GLY A 147 3.24 4.97 -29.02
N ASP A 148 4.16 4.22 -28.41
CA ASP A 148 5.14 3.43 -29.15
C ASP A 148 4.52 2.08 -29.52
N PRO A 149 4.34 1.77 -30.83
CA PRO A 149 3.76 0.51 -31.27
C PRO A 149 4.61 -0.72 -30.90
N ASN A 150 5.84 -0.54 -30.41
CA ASN A 150 6.74 -1.63 -30.01
C ASN A 150 6.79 -1.90 -28.50
N LEU A 151 6.08 -1.12 -27.68
CA LEU A 151 6.01 -1.33 -26.23
C LEU A 151 5.01 -2.45 -25.87
N PRO A 152 5.19 -3.13 -24.71
CA PRO A 152 4.39 -4.29 -24.33
C PRO A 152 2.87 -4.02 -24.32
N THR A 153 2.10 -5.07 -24.56
CA THR A 153 0.62 -5.06 -24.68
C THR A 153 -0.12 -4.53 -23.46
N LEU A 154 0.54 -4.43 -22.30
CA LEU A 154 -0.02 -3.77 -21.12
C LEU A 154 0.23 -2.26 -21.21
N GLY A 155 -0.81 -1.50 -21.57
CA GLY A 155 -0.72 -0.03 -21.61
C GLY A 155 -0.34 0.57 -20.25
N ILE A 156 0.29 1.76 -20.26
CA ILE A 156 0.79 2.48 -19.08
C ILE A 156 -0.28 2.57 -17.99
N THR A 157 -1.50 2.97 -18.35
CA THR A 157 -2.64 3.04 -17.42
C THR A 157 -2.84 1.71 -16.67
N GLN A 158 -2.91 0.60 -17.40
CA GLN A 158 -3.15 -0.72 -16.82
C GLN A 158 -1.99 -1.17 -15.92
N ALA A 159 -0.74 -0.85 -16.27
CA ALA A 159 0.41 -1.13 -15.42
C ALA A 159 0.30 -0.41 -14.06
N TYR A 160 -0.07 0.87 -14.06
CA TYR A 160 -0.23 1.65 -12.84
C TYR A 160 -1.41 1.21 -11.98
N ILE A 161 -2.46 0.66 -12.58
CA ILE A 161 -3.56 0.04 -11.84
C ILE A 161 -3.09 -1.19 -11.08
N LEU A 162 -2.34 -2.08 -11.73
CA LEU A 162 -1.77 -3.25 -11.06
C LEU A 162 -0.81 -2.82 -9.94
N ILE A 163 0.04 -1.82 -10.18
CA ILE A 163 0.94 -1.27 -9.15
C ILE A 163 0.13 -0.72 -7.96
N GLY A 164 -0.91 0.08 -8.23
CA GLY A 164 -1.79 0.62 -7.21
C GLY A 164 -2.46 -0.49 -6.39
N ASP A 165 -2.98 -1.54 -7.03
CA ASP A 165 -3.63 -2.68 -6.36
C ASP A 165 -2.65 -3.48 -5.48
N MET A 166 -1.43 -3.70 -5.97
CA MET A 166 -0.37 -4.37 -5.21
C MET A 166 0.03 -3.55 -3.98
N ILE A 167 0.25 -2.24 -4.16
CA ILE A 167 0.62 -1.34 -3.05
C ILE A 167 -0.51 -1.25 -2.03
N TYR A 168 -1.76 -1.08 -2.47
CA TYR A 168 -2.94 -1.10 -1.59
C TYR A 168 -2.97 -2.36 -0.72
N SER A 169 -2.80 -3.53 -1.35
CA SER A 169 -2.80 -4.82 -0.64
C SER A 169 -1.65 -4.91 0.36
N ALA A 170 -0.45 -4.45 -0.02
CA ALA A 170 0.71 -4.45 0.85
C ALA A 170 0.51 -3.58 2.10
N VAL A 171 -0.03 -2.36 1.97
CA VAL A 171 -0.24 -1.46 3.13
C VAL A 171 -1.41 -1.92 4.01
N ARG A 172 -2.45 -2.55 3.44
CA ARG A 172 -3.52 -3.18 4.23
C ARG A 172 -3.01 -4.31 5.12
N ILE A 173 -2.10 -5.13 4.61
CA ILE A 173 -1.56 -6.29 5.34
C ILE A 173 -0.43 -5.89 6.29
N GLY A 174 0.52 -5.10 5.80
CA GLY A 174 1.77 -4.78 6.50
C GLY A 174 1.75 -3.47 7.29
N GLY A 175 0.72 -2.64 7.12
CA GLY A 175 0.66 -1.30 7.72
C GLY A 175 -0.08 -1.23 9.05
N GLY A 176 -0.62 -2.33 9.58
CA GLY A 176 -1.51 -2.32 10.74
C GLY A 176 -0.89 -1.65 11.99
N PRO A 177 -1.71 -1.02 12.86
CA PRO A 177 -1.22 -0.43 14.11
C PRO A 177 -0.64 -1.50 15.03
N CYS A 178 0.21 -1.08 15.97
CA CYS A 178 0.82 -1.96 16.99
C CYS A 178 1.55 -3.21 16.44
N SER A 179 2.01 -3.18 15.20
CA SER A 179 2.70 -4.30 14.54
C SER A 179 4.19 -4.40 14.85
N GLY A 180 4.79 -3.36 15.43
CA GLY A 180 6.25 -3.28 15.59
C GLY A 180 6.98 -2.64 14.43
N LEU A 181 6.33 -2.53 13.28
CA LEU A 181 6.98 -2.06 12.05
C LEU A 181 7.21 -0.54 12.10
N PRO A 182 8.31 -0.04 11.51
CA PRO A 182 8.63 1.39 11.52
C PRO A 182 7.70 2.20 10.61
N TRP A 183 6.99 1.56 9.66
CA TRP A 183 5.99 2.16 8.78
C TRP A 183 4.54 1.82 9.18
N ARG A 184 4.30 1.41 10.43
CA ARG A 184 2.96 1.06 10.92
C ARG A 184 2.02 2.28 10.96
N TRP A 185 0.73 2.04 10.95
CA TRP A 185 -0.27 3.06 11.28
C TRP A 185 -0.03 3.59 12.69
N GLY A 186 0.13 4.92 12.80
CA GLY A 186 0.55 5.61 14.02
C GLY A 186 2.05 5.53 14.30
N PHE A 187 2.92 5.39 13.30
CA PHE A 187 4.36 5.27 13.55
C PHE A 187 5.00 6.50 14.20
N GLY A 188 4.37 7.67 14.12
CA GLY A 188 4.82 8.86 14.83
C GLY A 188 4.67 8.76 16.35
N TYR A 189 3.86 7.84 16.85
CA TYR A 189 3.67 7.65 18.30
C TYR A 189 4.55 6.50 18.82
N PRO A 190 4.78 6.41 20.14
CA PRO A 190 5.40 5.25 20.75
C PRO A 190 4.75 3.91 20.32
N ASN A 191 5.54 2.84 20.38
CA ASN A 191 5.05 1.53 19.96
C ASN A 191 3.94 1.03 20.92
N CYS A 192 2.89 0.44 20.34
CA CYS A 192 1.77 -0.12 21.08
C CYS A 192 1.69 -1.65 21.00
N LEU A 193 2.77 -2.34 20.60
CA LEU A 193 2.88 -3.80 20.65
C LEU A 193 2.58 -4.33 22.07
N PRO A 194 1.88 -5.47 22.20
CA PRO A 194 1.74 -6.15 23.49
C PRO A 194 3.11 -6.40 24.13
N GLY A 195 3.27 -6.04 25.40
CA GLY A 195 4.51 -6.23 26.16
C GLY A 195 5.60 -5.15 25.99
N THR A 196 5.41 -4.17 25.10
CA THR A 196 6.26 -2.96 25.10
C THR A 196 5.87 -2.06 26.27
N ARG A 197 6.85 -1.67 27.10
CA ARG A 197 6.63 -0.65 28.13
C ARG A 197 6.53 0.71 27.45
N GLN A 198 5.44 1.42 27.73
CA GLN A 198 5.32 2.84 27.44
C GLN A 198 6.13 3.54 28.54
N ASN A 199 7.37 3.91 28.23
CA ASN A 199 8.22 4.72 29.11
C ASN A 199 7.94 6.19 28.84
#